data_AF-A0A8J5G243-F1
#
_entry.id   AF-A0A8J5G243-F1
#
_cell.length_a   1.000
_cell.length_b   1.000
_cell.length_c   1.000
_cell.angle_alpha   90.00
_cell.angle_beta   90.00
_cell.angle_gamma   90.00
#
_symmetry.space_group_name_H-M   'P 1'
#
loop_
_entity.id
_entity.type
_entity.pdbx_description
1 polymer ?
#
loop_
_entity_poly.entity_id
_entity_poly.type
_entity_poly.pdbx_seq_one_letter_code
_entity_poly.pdbx_strand_id
1 'polypeptide(L)'
;MAAALAAPPRFLTSSSSYSFLPPLFFPPTRVRLSSPAKSATLRWRLSPSAAEAAAAASAVTEADPESDVDKVKFDWFAQWYPVAPLVDLDKRRPHAKTVMGLDLVVWWDRAEGRWQVFDDRCPHRLAPLSEGRVDPWGRLQCVYHGWCFDGAGNCKYIPQAPIDGPPVNTYSRACASVYPSFEQNKILWFWPNTNPQYKNIAERERPPYIEELDDPSYTSIAGMRDFPFGYISFCSLKFCFSMSYSADSEHSRYEVLIENLMDPSHVPYAHRGLMRVPKSLKAR
;
A
#
# COMPACT_ATOMS: atom_id res chain seq x y z
N MET A 1 32.40 54.06 -23.56
CA MET A 1 33.19 53.56 -22.41
C MET A 1 33.03 52.06 -22.33
N ALA A 2 34.15 51.35 -22.25
CA ALA A 2 34.26 49.90 -22.41
C ALA A 2 33.86 49.10 -21.16
N ALA A 3 33.34 47.89 -21.44
CA ALA A 3 33.47 46.59 -20.76
C ALA A 3 33.58 46.49 -19.23
N ALA A 4 32.75 45.59 -18.66
CA ALA A 4 33.26 44.48 -17.84
C ALA A 4 32.22 43.34 -17.78
N LEU A 5 32.54 42.24 -18.46
CA LEU A 5 31.90 40.93 -18.33
C LEU A 5 32.35 40.29 -16.99
N ALA A 6 31.39 39.90 -16.15
CA ALA A 6 31.69 39.14 -14.93
C ALA A 6 31.75 37.64 -15.26
N ALA A 7 32.86 37.00 -14.88
CA ALA A 7 33.15 35.58 -15.09
C ALA A 7 32.34 34.65 -14.13
N PRO A 8 32.05 33.40 -14.54
CA PRO A 8 31.36 32.43 -13.69
C PRO A 8 32.28 31.82 -12.61
N PRO A 9 31.72 31.33 -11.48
CA PRO A 9 32.50 30.85 -10.35
C PRO A 9 33.17 29.50 -10.63
N ARG A 10 34.42 29.37 -10.14
CA ARG A 10 35.30 28.21 -10.29
C ARG A 10 34.83 27.04 -9.42
N PHE A 11 34.74 25.85 -10.02
CA PHE A 11 34.58 24.58 -9.33
C PHE A 11 35.86 24.25 -8.54
N LEU A 12 35.74 24.07 -7.22
CA LEU A 12 36.78 23.49 -6.38
C LEU A 12 36.66 21.96 -6.46
N THR A 13 37.59 21.33 -7.18
CA THR A 13 37.73 19.87 -7.20
C THR A 13 38.47 19.41 -5.94
N SER A 14 37.74 18.90 -4.95
CA SER A 14 38.31 18.17 -3.83
C SER A 14 38.59 16.73 -4.26
N SER A 15 39.85 16.41 -4.54
CA SER A 15 40.32 15.03 -4.73
C SER A 15 40.32 14.30 -3.38
N SER A 16 39.28 13.50 -3.12
CA SER A 16 39.28 12.58 -1.98
C SER A 16 39.92 11.26 -2.41
N SER A 17 41.15 11.03 -1.96
CA SER A 17 41.87 9.77 -2.14
C SER A 17 41.24 8.68 -1.29
N TYR A 18 40.47 7.78 -1.91
CA TYR A 18 39.98 6.57 -1.25
C TYR A 18 41.14 5.58 -1.07
N SER A 19 41.51 5.37 0.19
CA SER A 19 42.46 4.33 0.59
C SER A 19 41.70 3.01 0.73
N PHE A 20 41.96 2.04 -0.16
CA PHE A 20 41.45 0.67 -0.04
C PHE A 20 42.20 -0.06 1.08
N LEU A 21 41.47 -0.54 2.09
CA LEU A 21 41.98 -1.52 3.06
C LEU A 21 41.79 -2.94 2.49
N PRO A 22 42.77 -3.86 2.65
CA PRO A 22 42.64 -5.23 2.17
C PRO A 22 41.73 -6.08 3.08
N PRO A 23 41.11 -7.15 2.56
CA PRO A 23 40.21 -8.00 3.33
C PRO A 23 40.98 -8.90 4.30
N LEU A 24 40.48 -9.02 5.53
CA LEU A 24 40.99 -9.94 6.55
C LEU A 24 40.58 -11.39 6.20
N PHE A 25 41.57 -12.22 5.89
CA PHE A 25 41.44 -13.67 5.76
C PHE A 25 41.33 -14.31 7.16
N PHE A 26 40.19 -14.94 7.46
CA PHE A 26 40.06 -15.83 8.62
C PHE A 26 40.36 -17.28 8.20
N PRO A 27 41.22 -18.03 8.92
CA PRO A 27 41.47 -19.43 8.61
C PRO A 27 40.29 -20.31 9.04
N PRO A 28 40.02 -21.44 8.34
CA PRO A 28 38.91 -22.32 8.70
C PRO A 28 39.26 -23.15 9.95
N THR A 29 38.48 -22.98 11.02
CA THR A 29 38.49 -23.88 12.18
C THR A 29 37.90 -25.23 11.81
N ARG A 30 38.73 -26.28 11.86
CA ARG A 30 38.33 -27.69 11.78
C ARG A 30 37.38 -28.02 12.94
N VAL A 31 36.11 -28.28 12.65
CA VAL A 31 35.20 -28.95 13.60
C VAL A 31 35.42 -30.45 13.49
N ARG A 32 35.83 -31.09 14.60
CA ARG A 32 35.90 -32.55 14.75
C ARG A 32 34.48 -33.11 14.82
N LEU A 33 34.10 -33.94 13.85
CA LEU A 33 32.93 -34.81 13.93
C LEU A 33 33.20 -35.96 14.92
N SER A 34 32.38 -36.08 15.96
CA SER A 34 32.30 -37.26 16.82
C SER A 34 31.09 -38.13 16.42
N SER A 35 31.31 -39.45 16.38
CA SER A 35 30.36 -40.50 15.98
C SER A 35 28.98 -40.48 16.67
N PRO A 36 27.94 -41.07 16.04
CA PRO A 36 26.58 -41.08 16.57
C PRO A 36 26.40 -42.17 17.64
N ALA A 37 25.74 -41.83 18.75
CA ALA A 37 25.31 -42.78 19.77
C ALA A 37 23.83 -43.16 19.55
N LYS A 38 23.64 -44.46 19.29
CA LYS A 38 22.51 -45.35 19.61
C LYS A 38 21.07 -44.83 19.55
N SER A 39 20.39 -45.34 18.51
CA SER A 39 18.96 -45.51 18.27
C SER A 39 18.07 -45.70 19.51
N ALA A 40 17.01 -44.88 19.61
CA ALA A 40 15.78 -45.20 20.33
C ALA A 40 14.64 -45.28 19.29
N THR A 41 14.12 -46.49 19.10
CA THR A 41 13.02 -46.77 18.18
C THR A 41 11.71 -46.19 18.69
N LEU A 42 11.25 -45.08 18.10
CA LEU A 42 9.86 -44.63 18.23
C LEU A 42 9.02 -45.41 17.22
N ARG A 43 8.12 -46.27 17.70
CA ARG A 43 7.15 -46.97 16.85
C ARG A 43 6.11 -45.96 16.37
N TRP A 44 6.17 -45.61 15.09
CA TRP A 44 5.09 -44.91 14.41
C TRP A 44 3.86 -45.83 14.38
N ARG A 45 2.79 -45.46 15.12
CA ARG A 45 1.46 -46.03 14.86
C ARG A 45 0.98 -45.44 13.54
N LEU A 46 0.60 -46.30 12.61
CA LEU A 46 -0.07 -45.91 11.38
C LEU A 46 -1.42 -45.28 11.74
N SER A 47 -1.65 -44.05 11.29
CA SER A 47 -2.94 -43.39 11.33
C SER A 47 -3.93 -44.09 10.37
N PRO A 48 -5.24 -44.09 10.67
CA PRO A 48 -6.24 -44.70 9.80
C PRO A 48 -6.31 -44.00 8.44
N SER A 49 -6.69 -44.79 7.43
CA SER A 49 -6.83 -44.35 6.04
C SER A 49 -7.84 -43.22 5.89
N ALA A 50 -7.64 -42.35 4.89
CA ALA A 50 -8.51 -41.23 4.51
C ALA A 50 -9.99 -41.61 4.28
N ALA A 51 -10.32 -42.90 4.19
CA ALA A 51 -11.70 -43.39 4.09
C ALA A 51 -12.47 -43.36 5.43
N GLU A 52 -11.81 -43.49 6.60
CA GLU A 52 -12.50 -43.46 7.90
C GLU A 52 -12.77 -42.03 8.42
N ALA A 53 -11.96 -41.05 7.99
CA ALA A 53 -12.21 -39.64 8.29
C ALA A 53 -13.41 -39.06 7.52
N ALA A 54 -13.75 -39.65 6.36
CA ALA A 54 -14.87 -39.20 5.53
C ALA A 54 -16.25 -39.65 6.07
N ALA A 55 -16.31 -40.73 6.86
CA ALA A 55 -17.57 -41.28 7.38
C ALA A 55 -18.09 -40.56 8.65
N ALA A 56 -17.22 -39.89 9.41
CA ALA A 56 -17.59 -39.14 10.61
C ALA A 56 -18.13 -37.72 10.32
N ALA A 57 -18.01 -37.24 9.08
CA ALA A 57 -18.40 -35.89 8.68
C ALA A 57 -19.88 -35.74 8.28
N SER A 58 -20.69 -36.80 8.39
CA SER A 58 -22.04 -36.81 7.77
C SER A 58 -23.22 -36.89 8.74
N ALA A 59 -23.05 -36.66 10.05
CA ALA A 59 -24.19 -36.71 10.97
C ALA A 59 -24.03 -35.83 12.21
N VAL A 60 -24.17 -34.50 12.07
CA VAL A 60 -24.91 -33.62 12.99
C VAL A 60 -25.30 -32.36 12.21
N THR A 61 -26.53 -32.31 11.69
CA THR A 61 -27.18 -31.03 11.34
C THR A 61 -28.19 -30.75 12.42
N GLU A 62 -27.76 -30.12 13.51
CA GLU A 62 -28.69 -29.39 14.38
C GLU A 62 -28.75 -27.97 13.84
N ALA A 63 -29.92 -27.61 13.34
CA ALA A 63 -30.22 -26.27 12.87
C ALA A 63 -30.36 -25.35 14.09
N ASP A 64 -29.40 -24.45 14.27
CA ASP A 64 -29.56 -23.29 15.14
C ASP A 64 -30.67 -22.40 14.58
N PRO A 65 -31.74 -22.10 15.34
CA PRO A 65 -32.74 -21.14 14.92
C PRO A 65 -32.24 -19.73 15.29
N GLU A 66 -31.19 -19.26 14.63
CA GLU A 66 -30.86 -17.84 14.67
C GLU A 66 -31.76 -17.08 13.71
N SER A 67 -32.66 -16.33 14.34
CA SER A 67 -33.55 -15.31 13.80
C SER A 67 -33.09 -14.63 12.52
N ASP A 68 -34.05 -14.53 11.60
CA ASP A 68 -34.10 -13.78 10.35
C ASP A 68 -33.93 -12.25 10.57
N VAL A 69 -32.74 -11.85 11.02
CA VAL A 69 -32.27 -10.48 10.90
C VAL A 69 -31.50 -10.46 9.59
N ASP A 70 -31.98 -9.71 8.60
CA ASP A 70 -31.24 -9.41 7.37
C ASP A 70 -29.79 -9.03 7.74
N LYS A 71 -28.86 -9.99 7.63
CA LYS A 71 -27.44 -9.77 7.90
C LYS A 71 -26.95 -8.89 6.75
N VAL A 72 -27.03 -7.57 6.92
CA VAL A 72 -26.47 -6.60 5.98
C VAL A 72 -24.99 -6.93 5.85
N LYS A 73 -24.62 -7.55 4.73
CA LYS A 73 -23.24 -7.91 4.43
C LYS A 73 -22.49 -6.62 4.12
N PHE A 74 -21.52 -6.27 4.96
CA PHE A 74 -20.67 -5.11 4.74
C PHE A 74 -19.85 -5.28 3.45
N ASP A 75 -19.95 -4.31 2.55
CA ASP A 75 -19.17 -4.31 1.30
C ASP A 75 -17.92 -3.46 1.48
N TRP A 76 -16.80 -4.13 1.70
CA TRP A 76 -15.49 -3.52 1.85
C TRP A 76 -15.08 -2.67 0.64
N PHE A 77 -15.59 -2.98 -0.56
CA PHE A 77 -15.24 -2.26 -1.78
C PHE A 77 -16.15 -1.06 -2.06
N ALA A 78 -17.15 -0.83 -1.21
CA ALA A 78 -18.09 0.28 -1.32
C ALA A 78 -17.94 1.25 -0.13
N GLN A 79 -16.70 1.62 0.20
CA GLN A 79 -16.37 2.53 1.32
C GLN A 79 -15.18 3.44 0.95
N TRP A 80 -15.04 4.56 1.66
CA TRP A 80 -13.90 5.47 1.52
C TRP A 80 -12.71 5.03 2.39
N TYR A 81 -11.52 4.97 1.79
CA TYR A 81 -10.28 4.66 2.51
C TYR A 81 -9.23 5.75 2.31
N PRO A 82 -8.45 6.08 3.35
CA PRO A 82 -7.35 7.02 3.23
C PRO A 82 -6.17 6.37 2.49
N VAL A 83 -5.57 7.09 1.55
CA VAL A 83 -4.41 6.64 0.77
C VAL A 83 -3.12 7.25 1.29
N ALA A 84 -3.10 8.57 1.46
CA ALA A 84 -1.92 9.31 1.91
C ALA A 84 -2.28 10.71 2.42
N PRO A 85 -1.47 11.30 3.32
CA PRO A 85 -1.56 12.71 3.63
C PRO A 85 -1.07 13.51 2.42
N LEU A 86 -1.73 14.62 2.11
CA LEU A 86 -1.36 15.44 0.94
C LEU A 86 0.07 16.01 1.05
N VAL A 87 0.56 16.22 2.26
CA VAL A 87 1.92 16.70 2.53
C VAL A 87 3.01 15.71 2.11
N ASP A 88 2.69 14.41 2.06
CA ASP A 88 3.65 13.38 1.67
C ASP A 88 3.69 13.16 0.15
N LEU A 89 2.79 13.80 -0.60
CA LEU A 89 2.64 13.64 -2.04
C LEU A 89 3.32 14.79 -2.79
N ASP A 90 4.40 14.47 -3.51
CA ASP A 90 5.09 15.39 -4.41
C ASP A 90 4.41 15.42 -5.79
N LYS A 91 3.82 16.56 -6.16
CA LYS A 91 3.09 16.76 -7.44
C LYS A 91 3.91 16.52 -8.71
N ARG A 92 5.24 16.41 -8.59
CA ARG A 92 6.14 16.26 -9.75
C ARG A 92 6.32 14.81 -10.20
N ARG A 93 5.91 13.83 -9.39
CA ARG A 93 6.11 12.41 -9.66
C ARG A 93 4.90 11.58 -9.23
N PRO A 94 4.66 10.43 -9.87
CA PRO A 94 3.73 9.44 -9.36
C PRO A 94 4.28 8.77 -8.09
N HIS A 95 3.38 8.23 -7.27
CA HIS A 95 3.67 7.56 -6.00
C HIS A 95 2.99 6.19 -5.96
N ALA A 96 3.77 5.14 -5.71
CA ALA A 96 3.24 3.81 -5.44
C ALA A 96 2.59 3.76 -4.04
N LYS A 97 1.40 3.16 -3.95
CA LYS A 97 0.67 2.88 -2.71
C LYS A 97 0.01 1.51 -2.81
N THR A 98 -0.17 0.84 -1.68
CA THR A 98 -0.93 -0.41 -1.62
C THR A 98 -1.94 -0.33 -0.49
N VAL A 99 -3.22 -0.28 -0.83
CA VAL A 99 -4.34 -0.18 0.12
C VAL A 99 -5.26 -1.38 -0.13
N MET A 100 -5.61 -2.14 0.93
CA MET A 100 -6.46 -3.34 0.79
C MET A 100 -5.94 -4.38 -0.22
N GLY A 101 -4.62 -4.39 -0.48
CA GLY A 101 -3.99 -5.30 -1.45
C GLY A 101 -4.17 -4.86 -2.90
N LEU A 102 -4.74 -3.68 -3.13
CA LEU A 102 -4.77 -3.03 -4.43
C LEU A 102 -3.52 -2.18 -4.57
N ASP A 103 -2.75 -2.43 -5.63
CA ASP A 103 -1.62 -1.60 -6.01
C ASP A 103 -2.13 -0.36 -6.75
N LEU A 104 -1.79 0.80 -6.22
CA LEU A 104 -2.30 2.09 -6.68
C LEU A 104 -1.15 3.00 -7.09
N VAL A 105 -1.36 3.76 -8.16
CA VAL A 105 -0.55 4.93 -8.49
C VAL A 105 -1.31 6.19 -8.15
N VAL A 106 -0.73 6.99 -7.25
CA VAL A 106 -1.20 8.35 -6.94
C VAL A 106 -0.36 9.34 -7.72
N TRP A 107 -1.00 10.19 -8.51
CA TRP A 107 -0.29 11.17 -9.32
C TRP A 107 -1.09 12.47 -9.47
N TRP A 108 -0.39 13.56 -9.77
CA TRP A 108 -1.01 14.87 -9.92
C TRP A 108 -1.35 15.13 -11.39
N ASP A 109 -2.63 15.19 -11.71
CA ASP A 109 -3.09 15.64 -13.03
C ASP A 109 -2.95 17.16 -13.11
N ARG A 110 -2.02 17.63 -13.95
CA ARG A 110 -1.80 19.08 -14.12
C ARG A 110 -2.91 19.75 -14.92
N ALA A 111 -3.60 19.01 -15.81
CA ALA A 111 -4.66 19.56 -16.63
C ALA A 111 -5.91 19.82 -15.79
N GLU A 112 -6.26 18.88 -14.91
CA GLU A 112 -7.43 19.03 -14.02
C GLU A 112 -7.08 19.69 -12.68
N GLY A 113 -5.80 19.76 -12.30
CA GLY A 113 -5.36 20.39 -11.05
C GLY A 113 -5.79 19.62 -9.80
N ARG A 114 -5.80 18.28 -9.85
CA ARG A 114 -6.24 17.39 -8.77
C ARG A 114 -5.39 16.12 -8.70
N TRP A 115 -5.36 15.49 -7.53
CA TRP A 115 -4.81 14.14 -7.40
C TRP A 115 -5.72 13.12 -8.09
N GLN A 116 -5.11 12.12 -8.72
CA GLN A 116 -5.78 10.98 -9.32
C GLN A 116 -5.16 9.68 -8.80
N VAL A 117 -5.99 8.64 -8.70
CA VAL A 117 -5.63 7.33 -8.18
C VAL A 117 -5.99 6.27 -9.21
N PHE A 118 -5.00 5.63 -9.82
CA PHE A 118 -5.23 4.55 -10.80
C PHE A 118 -4.76 3.22 -10.22
N ASP A 119 -5.21 2.13 -10.83
CA ASP A 119 -4.53 0.83 -10.71
C ASP A 119 -3.08 0.98 -11.18
N ASP A 120 -2.12 0.47 -10.41
CA ASP A 120 -0.69 0.62 -10.69
C ASP A 120 -0.20 -0.34 -11.79
N ARG A 121 -0.96 -0.42 -12.89
CA ARG A 121 -0.74 -1.38 -13.96
C ARG A 121 -1.04 -0.74 -15.30
N CYS A 122 -0.01 -0.63 -16.14
CA CYS A 122 -0.18 -0.16 -17.50
C CYS A 122 -0.99 -1.18 -18.32
N PRO A 123 -2.09 -0.79 -19.00
CA PRO A 123 -2.92 -1.72 -19.78
C PRO A 123 -2.19 -2.38 -20.96
N HIS A 124 -1.02 -1.87 -21.34
CA HIS A 124 -0.19 -2.46 -22.40
C HIS A 124 0.50 -3.76 -21.97
N ARG A 125 1.33 -3.71 -20.92
CA ARG A 125 2.15 -4.86 -20.45
C ARG A 125 2.31 -4.90 -18.92
N LEU A 126 1.35 -4.32 -18.20
CA LEU A 126 1.23 -4.35 -16.74
C LEU A 126 2.42 -3.74 -15.97
N ALA A 127 3.27 -2.96 -16.65
CA ALA A 127 4.33 -2.23 -15.98
C ALA A 127 3.74 -1.25 -14.95
N PRO A 128 4.36 -1.10 -13.76
CA PRO A 128 3.90 -0.17 -12.74
C PRO A 128 3.94 1.26 -13.30
N LEU A 129 2.80 1.93 -13.23
CA LEU A 129 2.66 3.32 -13.65
C LEU A 129 3.33 4.26 -12.64
N SER A 130 3.47 3.83 -11.39
CA SER A 130 4.15 4.51 -10.31
C SER A 130 5.66 4.68 -10.53
N GLU A 131 6.27 3.82 -11.35
CA GLU A 131 7.65 3.97 -11.82
C GLU A 131 7.79 4.93 -13.01
N GLY A 132 6.65 5.43 -13.52
CA GLY A 132 6.57 6.38 -14.60
C GLY A 132 6.91 7.81 -14.20
N ARG A 133 6.36 8.77 -14.94
CA ARG A 133 6.55 10.21 -14.70
C ARG A 133 5.33 11.01 -15.12
N VAL A 134 5.21 12.23 -14.61
CA VAL A 134 4.30 13.23 -15.18
C VAL A 134 5.02 13.90 -16.35
N ASP A 135 4.49 13.77 -17.57
CA ASP A 135 5.10 14.32 -18.77
C ASP A 135 4.99 15.86 -18.83
N PRO A 136 5.71 16.54 -19.75
CA PRO A 136 5.63 18.00 -19.88
C PRO A 136 4.23 18.54 -20.22
N TRP A 137 3.35 17.70 -20.76
CA TRP A 137 1.95 18.04 -21.05
C TRP A 137 1.01 17.76 -19.87
N GLY A 138 1.54 17.28 -18.75
CA GLY A 138 0.78 17.03 -17.54
C GLY A 138 0.09 15.68 -17.44
N ARG A 139 0.45 14.71 -18.30
CA ARG A 139 -0.13 13.36 -18.33
C ARG A 139 0.71 12.35 -17.58
N LEU A 140 0.10 11.28 -17.12
CA LEU A 140 0.83 10.14 -16.55
C LEU A 140 1.46 9.32 -17.68
N GLN A 141 2.79 9.25 -17.70
CA GLN A 141 3.55 8.52 -18.71
C GLN A 141 4.18 7.25 -18.11
N CYS A 142 3.84 6.10 -18.69
CA CYS A 142 4.39 4.81 -18.33
C CYS A 142 5.90 4.73 -18.61
N VAL A 143 6.66 4.16 -17.67
CA VAL A 143 8.12 4.00 -17.78
C VAL A 143 8.54 3.09 -18.94
N TYR A 144 7.70 2.10 -19.28
CA TYR A 144 8.13 1.03 -20.17
C TYR A 144 8.16 1.47 -21.64
N HIS A 145 7.00 1.84 -22.18
CA HIS A 145 6.87 2.23 -23.60
C HIS A 145 6.36 3.67 -23.75
N GLY A 146 6.25 4.45 -22.67
CA GLY A 146 5.90 5.86 -22.75
C GLY A 146 4.45 6.15 -23.11
N TRP A 147 3.54 5.18 -22.96
CA TRP A 147 2.09 5.41 -23.09
C TRP A 147 1.65 6.47 -22.09
N CYS A 148 0.89 7.48 -22.55
CA CYS A 148 0.44 8.59 -21.72
C CYS A 148 -1.08 8.54 -21.48
N PHE A 149 -1.50 8.80 -20.25
CA PHE A 149 -2.89 8.77 -19.78
C PHE A 149 -3.31 10.13 -19.22
N ASP A 150 -4.56 10.55 -19.47
CA ASP A 150 -5.19 11.68 -18.75
C ASP A 150 -5.75 11.24 -17.39
N GLY A 151 -6.25 12.18 -16.57
CA GLY A 151 -6.86 11.90 -15.26
C GLY A 151 -8.11 11.02 -15.30
N ALA A 152 -8.80 10.95 -16.44
CA ALA A 152 -9.91 10.03 -16.66
C ALA A 152 -9.46 8.62 -17.10
N GLY A 153 -8.14 8.37 -17.18
CA GLY A 153 -7.55 7.08 -17.55
C GLY A 153 -7.47 6.86 -19.06
N ASN A 154 -7.90 7.81 -19.90
CA ASN A 154 -7.88 7.64 -21.35
C ASN A 154 -6.46 7.68 -21.88
N CYS A 155 -6.13 6.74 -22.77
CA CYS A 155 -4.85 6.78 -23.47
C CYS A 155 -4.84 7.95 -24.46
N LYS A 156 -3.99 8.94 -24.22
CA LYS A 156 -3.87 10.13 -25.08
C LYS A 156 -2.77 10.00 -26.12
N TYR A 157 -1.72 9.25 -25.81
CA TYR A 157 -0.55 9.19 -26.66
C TYR A 157 0.19 7.88 -26.51
N ILE A 158 0.50 7.26 -27.65
CA ILE A 158 1.29 6.04 -27.76
C ILE A 158 2.46 6.38 -28.70
N PRO A 159 3.69 6.52 -28.19
CA PRO A 159 4.82 6.94 -29.02
C PRO A 159 5.11 6.02 -30.21
N GLN A 160 4.76 4.74 -30.09
CA GLN A 160 5.01 3.72 -31.12
C GLN A 160 3.86 3.57 -32.13
N ALA A 161 2.73 4.24 -31.91
CA ALA A 161 1.60 4.15 -32.83
C ALA A 161 1.89 4.99 -34.09
N PRO A 162 1.78 4.41 -35.30
CA PRO A 162 1.96 5.17 -36.52
C PRO A 162 0.84 6.20 -36.69
N ILE A 163 1.19 7.36 -37.25
CA ILE A 163 0.24 8.48 -37.45
C ILE A 163 -0.93 8.05 -38.34
N ASP A 164 -0.64 7.28 -39.41
CA ASP A 164 -1.64 6.76 -40.35
C ASP A 164 -2.18 5.36 -39.96
N GLY A 165 -1.90 4.92 -38.72
CA GLY A 165 -2.35 3.64 -38.20
C GLY A 165 -3.79 3.66 -37.68
N PRO A 166 -4.32 2.48 -37.29
CA PRO A 166 -5.56 2.44 -36.52
C PRO A 166 -5.38 3.25 -35.21
N PRO A 167 -6.42 3.97 -34.75
CA PRO A 167 -6.32 4.85 -33.58
C PRO A 167 -6.36 4.03 -32.28
N VAL A 168 -5.29 3.28 -31.99
CA VAL A 168 -5.21 2.30 -30.89
C VAL A 168 -5.52 2.93 -29.52
N ASN A 169 -5.15 4.18 -29.35
CA ASN A 169 -5.37 4.95 -28.13
C ASN A 169 -6.86 5.23 -27.84
N THR A 170 -7.77 5.01 -28.79
CA THR A 170 -9.22 5.21 -28.61
C THR A 170 -9.95 3.97 -28.09
N TYR A 171 -9.29 2.80 -28.09
CA TYR A 171 -9.90 1.59 -27.58
C TYR A 171 -10.01 1.62 -26.05
N SER A 172 -11.14 1.16 -25.51
CA SER A 172 -11.35 1.08 -24.06
C SER A 172 -10.31 0.22 -23.34
N ARG A 173 -9.78 -0.81 -24.02
CA ARG A 173 -8.70 -1.68 -23.50
C ARG A 173 -7.35 -0.97 -23.39
N ALA A 174 -7.19 0.19 -24.05
CA ALA A 174 -6.00 1.01 -23.92
C ALA A 174 -6.08 1.95 -22.72
N CYS A 175 -7.25 2.11 -22.08
CA CYS A 175 -7.43 3.00 -20.94
C CYS A 175 -6.93 2.35 -19.63
N ALA A 176 -6.39 3.18 -18.73
CA ALA A 176 -6.05 2.78 -17.38
C ALA A 176 -7.30 2.78 -16.49
N SER A 177 -7.31 1.87 -15.50
CA SER A 177 -8.38 1.79 -14.50
C SER A 177 -8.24 2.93 -13.48
N VAL A 178 -9.29 3.73 -13.31
CA VAL A 178 -9.31 4.89 -12.41
C VAL A 178 -10.21 4.61 -11.22
N TYR A 179 -9.71 4.88 -10.02
CA TYR A 179 -10.49 4.86 -8.80
C TYR A 179 -11.02 6.26 -8.48
N PRO A 180 -12.30 6.40 -8.09
CA PRO A 180 -12.79 7.66 -7.54
C PRO A 180 -11.93 8.08 -6.36
N SER A 181 -11.55 9.36 -6.33
CA SER A 181 -10.71 9.93 -5.29
C SER A 181 -11.22 11.30 -4.87
N PHE A 182 -10.96 11.66 -3.61
CA PHE A 182 -11.42 12.90 -3.01
C PHE A 182 -10.43 13.44 -1.99
N GLU A 183 -10.20 14.74 -1.99
CA GLU A 183 -9.31 15.42 -1.05
C GLU A 183 -10.16 16.00 0.10
N GLN A 184 -9.92 15.54 1.32
CA GLN A 184 -10.62 16.03 2.52
C GLN A 184 -9.75 15.91 3.76
N ASN A 185 -9.80 16.91 4.66
CA ASN A 185 -9.02 16.95 5.90
C ASN A 185 -7.51 16.72 5.67
N LYS A 186 -6.96 17.30 4.59
CA LYS A 186 -5.55 17.17 4.17
C LYS A 186 -5.12 15.71 3.88
N ILE A 187 -6.08 14.83 3.62
CA ILE A 187 -5.90 13.42 3.25
C ILE A 187 -6.45 13.20 1.85
N LEU A 188 -5.74 12.39 1.06
CA LEU A 188 -6.26 11.83 -0.18
C LEU A 188 -7.02 10.55 0.14
N TRP A 189 -8.30 10.52 -0.21
CA TRP A 189 -9.17 9.36 -0.07
C TRP A 189 -9.40 8.70 -1.42
N PHE A 190 -9.61 7.37 -1.43
CA PHE A 190 -10.06 6.65 -2.61
C PHE A 190 -11.20 5.69 -2.30
N TRP A 191 -11.98 5.42 -3.33
CA TRP A 191 -13.04 4.42 -3.32
C TRP A 191 -12.56 3.21 -4.15
N PRO A 192 -12.40 2.01 -3.56
CA PRO A 192 -11.75 0.85 -4.18
C PRO A 192 -12.66 0.12 -5.19
N ASN A 193 -13.42 0.85 -6.00
CA ASN A 193 -14.28 0.30 -7.04
C ASN A 193 -14.25 1.19 -8.30
N THR A 194 -13.86 0.59 -9.42
CA THR A 194 -13.69 1.29 -10.72
C THR A 194 -14.96 1.29 -11.56
N ASN A 195 -16.07 0.69 -11.08
CA ASN A 195 -17.33 0.69 -11.81
C ASN A 195 -17.78 2.13 -12.12
N PRO A 196 -18.12 2.46 -13.38
CA PRO A 196 -18.54 3.80 -13.77
C PRO A 196 -19.63 4.44 -12.91
N GLN A 197 -20.49 3.64 -12.26
CA GLN A 197 -21.52 4.14 -11.35
C GLN A 197 -20.97 4.90 -10.13
N TYR A 198 -19.73 4.61 -9.73
CA TYR A 198 -19.07 5.26 -8.59
C TYR A 198 -18.18 6.44 -8.99
N LYS A 199 -18.08 6.78 -10.29
CA LYS A 199 -17.20 7.86 -10.76
C LYS A 199 -17.37 9.17 -9.98
N ASN A 200 -18.62 9.50 -9.64
CA ASN A 200 -18.99 10.71 -8.89
C ASN A 200 -19.49 10.38 -7.47
N ILE A 201 -19.00 9.29 -6.85
CA ILE A 201 -19.46 8.85 -5.52
C ILE A 201 -19.32 9.95 -4.46
N ALA A 202 -18.31 10.82 -4.57
CA ALA A 202 -18.09 11.95 -3.66
C ALA A 202 -19.23 12.99 -3.64
N GLU A 203 -20.08 13.05 -4.67
CA GLU A 203 -21.27 13.92 -4.69
C GLU A 203 -22.42 13.35 -3.86
N ARG A 204 -22.47 12.02 -3.72
CA ARG A 204 -23.52 11.29 -3.00
C ARG A 204 -23.10 10.96 -1.57
N GLU A 205 -21.86 10.53 -1.40
CA GLU A 205 -21.27 10.07 -0.16
C GLU A 205 -19.82 10.56 -0.09
N ARG A 206 -19.53 11.44 0.87
CA ARG A 206 -18.18 11.94 1.11
C ARG A 206 -17.45 11.06 2.12
N PRO A 207 -16.11 11.08 2.13
CA PRO A 207 -15.36 10.47 3.21
C PRO A 207 -15.79 11.02 4.59
N PRO A 208 -15.57 10.28 5.68
CA PRO A 208 -15.81 10.77 7.03
C PRO A 208 -15.12 12.12 7.27
N TYR A 209 -15.88 13.10 7.77
CA TYR A 209 -15.37 14.44 8.06
C TYR A 209 -14.96 14.56 9.51
N ILE A 210 -13.76 15.10 9.76
CA ILE A 210 -13.21 15.33 11.09
C ILE A 210 -12.91 16.82 11.23
N GLU A 211 -13.73 17.55 11.98
CA GLU A 211 -13.67 19.01 12.10
C GLU A 211 -12.33 19.48 12.70
N GLU A 212 -11.80 18.73 13.66
CA GLU A 212 -10.57 19.03 14.39
C GLU A 212 -9.31 19.02 13.49
N LEU A 213 -9.36 18.39 12.32
CA LEU A 213 -8.25 18.41 11.36
C LEU A 213 -8.18 19.69 10.53
N ASP A 214 -9.29 20.43 10.43
CA ASP A 214 -9.38 21.69 9.72
C ASP A 214 -9.30 22.91 10.67
N ASP A 215 -9.60 22.72 11.97
CA ASP A 215 -9.48 23.77 12.98
C ASP A 215 -8.00 24.14 13.23
N PRO A 216 -7.58 25.39 12.95
CA PRO A 216 -6.21 25.85 13.18
C PRO A 216 -5.81 25.91 14.66
N SER A 217 -6.76 25.84 15.60
CA SER A 217 -6.49 25.76 17.03
C SER A 217 -5.90 24.40 17.44
N TYR A 218 -6.10 23.37 16.61
CA TYR A 218 -5.54 22.04 16.82
C TYR A 218 -4.21 21.87 16.07
N THR A 219 -3.27 21.16 16.69
CA THR A 219 -2.06 20.72 16.00
C THR A 219 -2.29 19.35 15.37
N SER A 220 -2.38 19.30 14.05
CA SER A 220 -2.48 18.03 13.32
C SER A 220 -1.08 17.50 12.97
N ILE A 221 -0.77 16.29 13.41
CA ILE A 221 0.40 15.54 12.93
C ILE A 221 -0.11 14.47 11.98
N ALA A 222 0.17 14.63 10.69
CA ALA A 222 -0.09 13.60 9.69
C ALA A 222 1.23 12.88 9.39
N GLY A 223 1.19 11.56 9.24
CA GLY A 223 2.41 10.83 8.96
C GLY A 223 2.19 9.44 8.40
N MET A 224 3.25 8.96 7.73
CA MET A 224 3.29 7.74 6.95
C MET A 224 4.14 6.59 7.65
N ARG A 225 3.68 5.61 8.47
CA ARG A 225 4.46 4.53 9.20
C ARG A 225 4.36 3.06 8.71
N ASP A 226 4.86 1.98 9.28
CA ASP A 226 4.48 0.62 8.77
C ASP A 226 4.35 -0.29 9.98
N PHE A 227 3.29 -1.09 10.05
CA PHE A 227 3.14 -2.08 11.12
C PHE A 227 3.36 -3.47 10.54
N PRO A 228 4.56 -4.07 10.73
CA PRO A 228 4.81 -5.43 10.31
C PRO A 228 4.08 -6.40 11.25
N PHE A 229 2.80 -6.66 10.98
CA PHE A 229 2.08 -7.77 11.59
C PHE A 229 2.23 -8.99 10.67
N GLY A 230 3.24 -9.82 10.92
CA GLY A 230 3.51 -11.06 10.15
C GLY A 230 5.00 -11.32 9.97
N TYR A 231 5.45 -12.56 10.24
CA TYR A 231 6.82 -13.01 9.98
C TYR A 231 7.04 -13.21 8.47
N ILE A 232 7.31 -12.15 7.71
CA ILE A 232 8.01 -12.25 6.42
C ILE A 232 9.01 -11.10 6.30
N SER A 233 10.27 -11.49 6.18
CA SER A 233 11.44 -10.64 6.03
C SER A 233 11.41 -9.90 4.67
N PHE A 234 11.76 -8.62 4.68
CA PHE A 234 11.99 -7.72 3.54
C PHE A 234 10.78 -7.34 2.66
N CYS A 235 10.09 -6.26 3.04
CA CYS A 235 9.75 -5.19 2.08
C CYS A 235 9.50 -3.89 2.83
N SER A 236 10.24 -2.83 2.49
CA SER A 236 10.11 -1.49 3.08
C SER A 236 8.89 -0.77 2.53
N LEU A 237 7.96 -0.28 3.35
CA LEU A 237 6.97 0.72 2.95
C LEU A 237 6.59 1.67 4.12
N LYS A 238 5.63 2.57 3.91
CA LYS A 238 5.38 3.83 4.64
C LYS A 238 3.82 4.00 4.76
N PHE A 239 3.20 4.41 5.89
CA PHE A 239 1.72 4.39 6.28
C PHE A 239 1.04 5.68 6.69
N CYS A 240 0.16 6.25 5.88
CA CYS A 240 -1.08 6.75 6.43
C CYS A 240 -2.01 5.58 6.22
N PHE A 241 -2.61 5.08 7.30
CA PHE A 241 -3.63 4.01 7.37
C PHE A 241 -4.01 3.33 6.04
N SER A 242 -3.01 2.69 5.44
CA SER A 242 -3.04 1.97 4.18
C SER A 242 -2.18 0.75 4.48
N MET A 243 -2.79 -0.20 5.16
CA MET A 243 -2.12 -1.46 5.47
C MET A 243 -1.99 -2.22 4.15
N SER A 244 -0.75 -2.38 3.69
CA SER A 244 -0.45 -3.16 2.50
C SER A 244 -0.80 -4.62 2.80
N TYR A 245 -1.85 -5.12 2.15
CA TYR A 245 -2.27 -6.51 2.27
C TYR A 245 -1.38 -7.34 1.35
N SER A 246 -0.44 -8.09 1.92
CA SER A 246 0.16 -9.22 1.22
C SER A 246 -0.78 -10.41 1.39
N ALA A 247 -1.30 -10.94 0.27
CA ALA A 247 -2.32 -11.98 0.21
C ALA A 247 -1.90 -13.35 0.82
N ASP A 248 -0.71 -13.47 1.39
CA ASP A 248 -0.08 -14.76 1.74
C ASP A 248 0.02 -15.05 3.26
N SER A 249 -0.63 -14.27 4.14
CA SER A 249 -0.66 -14.65 5.55
C SER A 249 -2.04 -14.48 6.19
N GLU A 250 -2.62 -15.60 6.64
CA GLU A 250 -3.92 -15.71 7.30
C GLU A 250 -4.06 -14.91 8.62
N HIS A 251 -3.03 -14.19 9.07
CA HIS A 251 -2.92 -13.66 10.44
C HIS A 251 -2.77 -12.14 10.57
N SER A 252 -2.90 -11.36 9.49
CA SER A 252 -2.79 -9.89 9.54
C SER A 252 -4.02 -9.22 8.95
N ARG A 253 -5.17 -9.37 9.63
CA ARG A 253 -6.42 -8.74 9.22
C ARG A 253 -6.52 -7.34 9.82
N TYR A 254 -6.94 -6.36 9.02
CA TYR A 254 -7.26 -4.99 9.46
C TYR A 254 -8.19 -5.00 10.69
N GLU A 255 -9.09 -5.98 10.75
CA GLU A 255 -9.99 -6.25 11.87
C GLU A 255 -9.24 -6.39 13.20
N VAL A 256 -8.14 -7.15 13.24
CA VAL A 256 -7.36 -7.36 14.48
C VAL A 256 -6.75 -6.06 15.00
N LEU A 257 -6.31 -5.18 14.09
CA LEU A 257 -5.76 -3.89 14.46
C LEU A 257 -6.84 -2.94 15.00
N ILE A 258 -8.02 -2.94 14.37
CA ILE A 258 -9.16 -2.16 14.85
C ILE A 258 -9.69 -2.71 16.18
N GLU A 259 -9.80 -4.03 16.33
CA GLU A 259 -10.16 -4.69 17.59
C GLU A 259 -9.18 -4.31 18.70
N ASN A 260 -7.87 -4.37 18.43
CA ASN A 260 -6.85 -3.97 19.39
C ASN A 260 -6.97 -2.49 19.75
N LEU A 261 -7.16 -1.60 18.77
CA LEU A 261 -7.30 -0.16 19.00
C LEU A 261 -8.53 0.17 19.85
N MET A 262 -9.64 -0.54 19.61
CA MET A 262 -10.92 -0.27 20.25
C MET A 262 -11.12 -1.00 21.58
N ASP A 263 -10.29 -1.98 21.93
CA ASP A 263 -10.37 -2.70 23.20
C ASP A 263 -9.68 -1.91 24.34
N PRO A 264 -10.41 -1.27 25.28
CA PRO A 264 -9.80 -0.55 26.39
C PRO A 264 -9.02 -1.46 27.35
N SER A 265 -9.25 -2.78 27.31
CA SER A 265 -8.64 -3.75 28.23
C SER A 265 -7.13 -3.87 28.04
N HIS A 266 -6.60 -3.64 26.82
CA HIS A 266 -5.16 -3.72 26.56
C HIS A 266 -4.38 -2.53 27.15
N VAL A 267 -5.03 -1.38 27.37
CA VAL A 267 -4.40 -0.13 27.82
C VAL A 267 -3.58 -0.29 29.12
N PRO A 268 -4.13 -0.79 30.23
CA PRO A 268 -3.37 -0.93 31.48
C PRO A 268 -2.22 -1.93 31.41
N TYR A 269 -2.23 -2.89 30.47
CA TYR A 269 -1.22 -3.95 30.35
C TYR A 269 -0.15 -3.61 29.32
N ALA A 270 -0.53 -3.43 28.06
CA ALA A 270 0.40 -3.22 26.95
C ALA A 270 1.10 -1.86 27.00
N HIS A 271 0.46 -0.86 27.61
CA HIS A 271 0.99 0.51 27.70
C HIS A 271 1.39 0.92 29.11
N ARG A 272 1.62 -0.06 29.99
CA ARG A 272 2.03 0.16 31.39
C ARG A 272 3.34 0.96 31.43
N GLY A 273 3.29 2.12 32.09
CA GLY A 273 4.45 3.02 32.23
C GLY A 273 4.75 3.88 31.00
N LEU A 274 4.03 3.68 29.89
CA LEU A 274 4.13 4.48 28.67
C LEU A 274 3.00 5.53 28.60
N MET A 275 1.77 5.12 28.92
CA MET A 275 0.61 6.02 28.97
C MET A 275 0.21 6.35 30.41
N ARG A 276 -0.22 7.60 30.64
CA ARG A 276 -0.82 8.02 31.91
C ARG A 276 -2.23 7.44 32.01
N VAL A 277 -2.35 6.28 32.63
CA VAL A 277 -3.66 5.70 32.96
C VAL A 277 -4.25 6.40 34.19
N PRO A 278 -5.50 6.89 34.14
CA PRO A 278 -6.19 7.44 35.30
C PRO A 278 -6.15 6.48 36.49
N LYS A 279 -5.99 6.99 37.72
CA LYS A 279 -5.85 6.16 38.92
C LYS A 279 -7.03 5.19 39.13
N SER A 280 -8.21 5.49 38.61
CA SER A 280 -9.41 4.66 38.66
C SER A 280 -9.36 3.40 37.78
N LEU A 281 -8.52 3.38 36.74
CA LEU A 281 -8.36 2.27 35.78
C LEU A 281 -7.08 1.46 36.02
N LYS A 282 -6.33 1.78 37.08
CA LYS A 282 -5.19 0.95 37.48
C LYS A 282 -5.73 -0.37 38.02
N ALA A 283 -5.50 -1.45 37.28
CA ALA A 283 -5.74 -2.80 37.78
C ALA A 283 -5.04 -2.97 39.13
N ARG A 284 -5.74 -3.61 40.08
CA ARG A 284 -5.19 -3.98 41.39
C ARG A 284 -4.00 -4.92 41.23
#